data_AF-A0A7J0D4U2-F1
#
_entry.id   AF-A0A7J0D4U2-F1
#
_cell.length_a   1.000
_cell.length_b   1.000
_cell.length_c   1.000
_cell.angle_alpha   90.00
_cell.angle_beta   90.00
_cell.angle_gamma   90.00
#
_symmetry.space_group_name_H-M   'P 1'
#
loop_
_entity.id
_entity.type
_entity.pdbx_description
1 polymer ?
#
loop_
_entity_poly.entity_id
_entity_poly.type
_entity_poly.pdbx_seq_one_letter_code
_entity_poly.pdbx_strand_id
1 'polypeptide(L)'
;MATHVPQHGTPKKYPSKYAEGMSDTTVKIDTETRDRFAAVAAARGQTVKGYLAALAIEEENQLTLKRATGLFRAAVTRPGFAEAFDRDFGGLPQRRVA
;
A
#
# COMPACT_ATOMS: atom_id res chain seq x y z
N MET A 1 -52.04 -28.05 22.36
CA MET A 1 -52.26 -26.97 21.38
C MET A 1 -51.12 -25.97 21.54
N ALA A 2 -50.26 -25.86 20.53
CA ALA A 2 -48.95 -25.22 20.63
C ALA A 2 -49.05 -23.69 20.45
N THR A 3 -48.39 -22.99 21.37
CA THR A 3 -48.12 -21.55 21.39
C THR A 3 -47.26 -21.13 20.18
N HIS A 4 -47.73 -20.14 19.42
CA HIS A 4 -47.02 -19.57 18.28
C HIS A 4 -46.19 -18.36 18.75
N VAL A 5 -44.86 -18.50 18.77
CA VAL A 5 -43.91 -17.41 19.00
C VAL A 5 -43.56 -16.78 17.65
N PRO A 6 -43.68 -15.46 17.46
CA PRO A 6 -43.29 -14.83 16.19
C PRO A 6 -41.76 -14.85 16.06
N GLN A 7 -41.28 -15.43 14.97
CA GLN A 7 -39.86 -15.53 14.66
C GLN A 7 -39.28 -14.14 14.38
N HIS A 8 -38.18 -13.82 15.06
CA HIS A 8 -37.30 -12.71 14.75
C HIS A 8 -36.98 -12.68 13.25
N GLY A 9 -37.24 -11.52 12.62
CA GLY A 9 -36.89 -11.27 11.23
C GLY A 9 -35.43 -11.60 10.95
N THR A 10 -35.22 -12.28 9.83
CA THR A 10 -33.90 -12.64 9.31
C THR A 10 -33.02 -11.38 9.18
N PRO A 11 -31.72 -11.45 9.55
CA PRO A 11 -30.82 -10.34 9.30
C PRO A 11 -30.75 -10.08 7.79
N LYS A 12 -30.96 -8.82 7.41
CA LYS A 12 -30.90 -8.35 6.02
C LYS A 12 -29.62 -8.86 5.36
N LYS A 13 -29.75 -9.67 4.32
CA LYS A 13 -28.64 -10.07 3.44
C LYS A 13 -28.02 -8.82 2.84
N TYR A 14 -26.82 -8.46 3.28
CA TYR A 14 -26.01 -7.48 2.59
C TYR A 14 -25.56 -8.04 1.24
N PRO A 15 -25.53 -7.25 0.16
CA PRO A 15 -25.08 -7.72 -1.15
C PRO A 15 -23.60 -8.14 -1.08
N SER A 16 -23.35 -9.37 -1.53
CA SER A 16 -22.12 -10.18 -1.49
C SER A 16 -20.83 -9.57 -2.11
N LYS A 17 -20.82 -8.29 -2.48
CA LYS A 17 -19.72 -7.67 -3.25
C LYS A 17 -18.58 -7.10 -2.40
N TYR A 18 -18.71 -7.18 -1.07
CA TYR A 18 -17.66 -6.78 -0.11
C TYR A 18 -17.21 -7.93 0.81
N ALA A 19 -17.75 -9.14 0.63
CA ALA A 19 -17.32 -10.34 1.36
C ALA A 19 -16.06 -10.98 0.74
N GLU A 20 -15.64 -10.51 -0.44
CA GLU A 20 -14.55 -11.08 -1.23
C GLU A 20 -13.15 -10.66 -0.73
N GLY A 21 -13.05 -9.77 0.27
CA GLY A 21 -11.80 -9.30 0.87
C GLY A 21 -11.38 -10.00 2.18
N MET A 22 -12.12 -11.01 2.63
CA MET A 22 -11.89 -11.71 3.92
C MET A 22 -11.48 -13.19 3.76
N SER A 23 -11.22 -13.66 2.54
CA SER A 23 -10.81 -15.03 2.32
C SER A 23 -9.31 -15.21 2.59
N ASP A 24 -8.98 -16.04 3.58
CA ASP A 24 -7.61 -16.49 3.77
C ASP A 24 -7.14 -17.27 2.54
N THR A 25 -5.98 -16.87 2.00
CA THR A 25 -5.35 -17.51 0.85
C THR A 25 -4.01 -18.10 1.26
N THR A 26 -3.71 -19.30 0.78
CA THR A 26 -2.45 -19.99 1.08
C THR A 26 -1.51 -19.91 -0.13
N VAL A 27 -0.28 -19.45 0.10
CA VAL A 27 0.79 -19.44 -0.89
C VAL A 27 1.85 -20.46 -0.49
N LYS A 28 2.35 -21.23 -1.47
CA LYS A 28 3.46 -22.16 -1.23
C LYS A 28 4.77 -21.37 -1.20
N ILE A 29 5.52 -21.54 -0.12
CA ILE A 29 6.90 -21.07 0.05
C ILE A 29 7.73 -22.21 0.60
N ASP A 30 9.04 -22.16 0.42
CA ASP A 30 9.93 -23.13 1.04
C ASP A 30 9.96 -22.95 2.57
N THR A 31 10.33 -24.02 3.27
CA THR A 31 10.34 -24.06 4.74
C THR A 31 11.25 -23.00 5.34
N GLU A 32 12.40 -22.75 4.72
CA GLU A 32 13.38 -21.78 5.23
C GLU A 32 12.82 -20.36 5.16
N THR A 33 12.25 -19.98 4.03
CA THR A 33 11.59 -18.68 3.83
C THR A 33 10.43 -18.49 4.80
N ARG A 34 9.61 -19.53 5.02
CA ARG A 34 8.53 -19.49 6.03
C ARG A 34 9.09 -19.21 7.42
N ASP A 35 10.15 -19.90 7.81
CA ASP A 35 10.75 -19.79 9.14
C ASP A 35 11.42 -18.41 9.33
N ARG A 36 12.03 -17.85 8.28
CA ARG A 36 12.52 -16.47 8.28
C ARG A 36 11.38 -15.48 8.53
N PHE A 37 10.24 -15.61 7.84
CA PHE A 37 9.08 -14.73 8.09
C PHE A 37 8.49 -14.91 9.49
N ALA A 38 8.43 -16.14 10.00
CA ALA A 38 7.97 -16.41 11.36
C ALA A 38 8.87 -15.76 12.41
N ALA A 39 10.20 -15.85 12.27
CA ALA A 39 11.15 -15.24 13.17
C ALA A 39 11.03 -13.70 13.19
N VAL A 40 10.92 -13.07 12.02
CA VAL A 40 10.78 -11.61 11.94
C VAL A 40 9.43 -11.15 12.51
N ALA A 41 8.34 -11.84 12.19
CA ALA A 41 7.02 -11.51 12.73
C ALA A 41 7.01 -11.62 14.27
N ALA A 42 7.60 -12.69 14.82
CA ALA A 42 7.73 -12.87 16.27
C ALA A 42 8.56 -11.76 16.93
N ALA A 43 9.70 -11.38 16.33
CA ALA A 43 10.54 -10.28 16.81
C ALA A 43 9.80 -8.92 16.81
N ARG A 44 8.80 -8.76 15.95
CA ARG A 44 7.94 -7.56 15.86
C ARG A 44 6.64 -7.68 16.67
N GLY A 45 6.41 -8.79 17.39
CA GLY A 45 5.16 -9.03 18.12
C GLY A 45 3.93 -9.19 17.22
N GLN A 46 4.13 -9.62 15.96
CA GLN A 46 3.08 -9.76 14.96
C GLN A 46 2.83 -11.23 14.61
N THR A 47 1.64 -11.51 14.07
CA THR A 47 1.40 -12.78 13.36
C THR A 47 2.07 -12.74 11.99
N VAL A 48 2.40 -13.90 11.41
CA VAL A 48 2.96 -13.97 10.05
C VAL A 48 2.02 -13.32 9.02
N LYS A 49 0.70 -13.54 9.15
CA LYS A 49 -0.32 -12.89 8.30
C LYS A 49 -0.25 -11.36 8.41
N GLY A 50 -0.21 -10.83 9.64
CA GLY A 50 -0.13 -9.38 9.88
C GLY A 50 1.17 -8.79 9.35
N TYR A 51 2.29 -9.49 9.54
CA TYR A 51 3.59 -9.10 9.01
C TYR A 51 3.60 -9.06 7.48
N LEU A 52 3.10 -10.09 6.80
CA LEU A 52 3.05 -10.13 5.34
C LEU A 52 2.11 -9.08 4.75
N ALA A 53 0.98 -8.79 5.41
CA ALA A 53 0.07 -7.73 4.99
C ALA A 53 0.73 -6.34 5.10
N ALA A 54 1.46 -6.08 6.19
CA ALA A 54 2.20 -4.84 6.35
C ALA A 54 3.35 -4.72 5.33
N LEU A 55 4.09 -5.80 5.11
CA LEU A 55 5.18 -5.85 4.13
C LEU A 55 4.68 -5.58 2.71
N ALA A 56 3.51 -6.11 2.33
CA ALA A 56 2.93 -5.86 1.01
C ALA A 56 2.66 -4.37 0.76
N ILE A 57 2.11 -3.67 1.76
CA ILE A 57 1.85 -2.22 1.69
C ILE A 57 3.17 -1.45 1.57
N GLU A 58 4.18 -1.84 2.34
CA GLU A 58 5.50 -1.20 2.30
C GLU A 58 6.14 -1.35 0.92
N GLU A 59 6.14 -2.55 0.34
CA GLU A 59 6.68 -2.82 -0.99
C GLU A 59 5.91 -2.09 -2.10
N GLU A 60 4.58 -2.02 -2.03
CA GLU A 60 3.77 -1.25 -2.98
C GLU A 60 4.15 0.25 -2.96
N ASN A 61 4.36 0.80 -1.76
CA ASN A 61 4.82 2.17 -1.60
C ASN A 61 6.22 2.38 -2.20
N GLN A 62 7.15 1.44 -1.98
CA GLN A 62 8.49 1.53 -2.56
C GLN A 62 8.47 1.46 -4.09
N LEU A 63 7.64 0.58 -4.67
CA LEU A 63 7.46 0.51 -6.12
C LEU A 63 6.89 1.80 -6.70
N THR A 64 5.89 2.36 -6.03
CA THR A 64 5.27 3.63 -6.42
C THR A 64 6.27 4.78 -6.36
N LEU A 65 7.04 4.86 -5.28
CA LEU A 65 8.07 5.88 -5.08
C LEU A 65 9.19 5.76 -6.13
N LYS A 66 9.65 4.54 -6.42
CA LYS A 66 10.66 4.28 -7.47
C LYS A 66 10.18 4.76 -8.83
N ARG A 67 8.92 4.48 -9.18
CA ARG A 67 8.31 4.94 -10.42
C ARG A 67 8.21 6.46 -10.49
N ALA A 68 7.69 7.09 -9.43
CA ALA A 68 7.56 8.55 -9.35
C ALA A 68 8.94 9.23 -9.47
N THR A 69 9.95 8.70 -8.78
CA THR A 69 11.34 9.20 -8.85
C THR A 69 11.90 9.10 -10.26
N GLY A 70 11.65 7.98 -10.95
CA GLY A 70 12.07 7.80 -12.34
C GLY A 70 11.44 8.82 -13.28
N LEU A 71 10.12 9.05 -13.15
CA LEU A 71 9.40 10.04 -13.95
C LEU A 71 9.85 11.47 -13.65
N PHE A 72 10.03 11.81 -12.38
CA PHE A 72 10.52 13.11 -11.96
C PHE A 72 11.91 13.36 -12.53
N ARG A 73 12.84 12.41 -12.36
CA ARG A 73 14.19 12.50 -12.91
C ARG A 73 14.15 12.69 -14.43
N ALA A 74 13.36 11.87 -15.13
CA ALA A 74 13.21 11.99 -16.57
C ALA A 74 12.67 13.36 -16.98
N ALA A 75 11.72 13.94 -16.24
CA ALA A 75 11.18 15.27 -16.53
C ALA A 75 12.22 16.38 -16.35
N VAL A 76 12.93 16.38 -15.22
CA VAL A 76 13.87 17.47 -14.88
C VAL A 76 15.19 17.39 -15.64
N THR A 77 15.58 16.21 -16.14
CA THR A 77 16.78 16.06 -16.98
C THR A 77 16.52 16.31 -18.47
N ARG A 78 15.29 16.68 -18.87
CA ARG A 78 15.01 17.02 -20.27
C ARG A 78 15.78 18.29 -20.65
N PRO A 79 16.44 18.32 -21.82
CA PRO A 79 17.05 19.54 -22.32
C PRO A 79 16.03 20.68 -22.38
N GLY A 80 16.41 21.87 -21.90
CA GLY A 80 15.53 23.04 -21.86
C GLY A 80 14.55 23.09 -20.68
N PHE A 81 14.51 22.08 -19.81
CA PHE A 81 13.58 22.07 -18.67
C PHE A 81 13.93 23.15 -17.64
N ALA A 82 15.21 23.28 -17.27
CA ALA A 82 15.64 24.26 -16.29
C ALA A 82 15.40 25.70 -16.78
N GLU A 83 15.71 25.97 -18.04
CA GLU A 83 15.54 27.28 -18.66
C GLU A 83 14.06 27.64 -18.81
N ALA A 84 13.21 26.69 -19.19
CA ALA A 84 11.76 26.89 -19.25
C ALA A 84 11.17 27.10 -17.85
N PHE A 85 11.62 26.34 -16.86
CA PHE A 85 11.21 26.49 -15.47
C PHE A 85 11.62 27.87 -14.92
N ASP A 86 12.86 28.30 -15.12
CA ASP A 86 13.32 29.62 -14.69
C ASP A 86 12.53 30.76 -15.34
N ARG A 87 12.20 30.64 -16.63
CA ARG A 87 11.34 31.60 -17.34
C ARG A 87 9.94 31.69 -16.73
N ASP A 88 9.34 30.54 -16.41
CA ASP A 88 7.94 30.48 -15.99
C ASP A 88 7.76 30.76 -14.48
N PHE A 89 8.81 30.53 -13.66
CA PHE A 89 8.76 30.63 -12.20
C PHE A 89 9.71 31.69 -11.58
N GLY A 90 10.41 32.47 -12.39
CA GLY A 90 11.20 33.62 -11.93
C GLY A 90 12.65 33.32 -11.53
N GLY A 91 13.13 32.10 -11.79
CA GLY A 91 14.52 31.69 -11.61
C GLY A 91 15.03 31.70 -10.16
N LEU A 92 16.31 31.35 -9.98
CA LEU A 92 16.95 31.43 -8.66
C LEU A 92 17.12 32.89 -8.21
N PRO A 93 16.88 33.21 -6.92
CA PRO A 93 17.11 34.54 -6.40
C PRO A 93 18.58 34.92 -6.58
N GLN A 94 18.82 36.04 -7.25
CA GLN A 94 20.17 36.61 -7.38
C GLN A 94 20.68 36.91 -5.97
N ARG A 95 21.77 36.25 -5.56
CA ARG A 95 22.42 36.50 -4.28
C ARG A 95 22.78 37.99 -4.25
N ARG A 96 22.06 38.79 -3.46
CA ARG A 96 22.49 40.17 -3.19
C ARG A 96 23.79 40.09 -2.40
N VAL A 97 24.91 40.24 -3.09
CA VAL A 97 26.15 40.69 -2.47
C VAL A 97 25.93 42.14 -2.07
N ALA A 98 25.96 42.37 -0.76
CA ALA A 98 25.95 43.70 -0.16
C ALA A 98 27.29 44.41 -0.39
#